data_AF-A0A2R6J0T1-F1
#
_entry.id   AF-A0A2R6J0T1-F1
#
_cell.length_a   1.000
_cell.length_b   1.000
_cell.length_c   1.000
_cell.angle_alpha   90.00
_cell.angle_beta   90.00
_cell.angle_gamma   90.00
#
_symmetry.space_group_name_H-M   'P 1'
#
loop_
_entity.id
_entity.type
_entity.pdbx_description
1 polymer ?
#
loop_
_entity_poly.entity_id
_entity_poly.type
_entity_poly.pdbx_seq_one_letter_code
_entity_poly.pdbx_strand_id
1 'polypeptide(L)'
;MSDRLTARRIANDLQTPVEEAANLAGKLGLDPYPVNYWIVDHDEMNQLIAYDGFQTRYPHWRWGMKYDRQRKQTQFLGGKAFEIVNNDDPAHAFLQESN
;
A
#
# COMPACT_ATOMS: atom_id res chain seq x y z
N MET A 1 21.01 1.78 8.02
CA MET A 1 21.48 2.88 7.12
C MET A 1 21.56 2.44 5.66
N SER A 2 21.85 1.16 5.37
CA SER A 2 21.88 0.60 4.01
C SER A 2 20.50 0.51 3.33
N ASP A 3 19.44 0.12 4.04
CA ASP A 3 18.11 -0.11 3.42
C ASP A 3 17.48 1.12 2.82
N ARG A 4 17.54 2.27 3.50
CA ARG A 4 16.87 3.49 3.01
C ARG A 4 17.40 3.97 1.64
N LEU A 5 18.67 3.71 1.35
CA LEU A 5 19.25 4.02 0.03
C LEU A 5 18.77 3.02 -1.03
N THR A 6 18.68 1.74 -0.67
CA THR A 6 18.14 0.68 -1.53
C THR A 6 16.66 0.91 -1.84
N ALA A 7 15.85 1.15 -0.82
CA ALA A 7 14.43 1.48 -0.92
C ALA A 7 14.19 2.69 -1.83
N ARG A 8 14.99 3.75 -1.68
CA ARG A 8 14.91 4.94 -2.54
C ARG A 8 15.30 4.67 -3.99
N ARG A 9 16.31 3.82 -4.21
CA ARG A 9 16.71 3.40 -5.56
C ARG A 9 15.59 2.61 -6.24
N ILE A 10 15.05 1.61 -5.55
CA ILE A 10 13.94 0.78 -6.06
C ILE A 10 12.71 1.66 -6.35
N ALA A 11 12.37 2.59 -5.46
CA ALA A 11 11.27 3.53 -5.68
C ALA A 11 11.46 4.38 -6.95
N ASN A 12 12.69 4.83 -7.22
CA ASN A 12 12.99 5.54 -8.46
C ASN A 12 12.88 4.63 -9.70
N ASP A 13 13.35 3.37 -9.60
CA ASP A 13 13.28 2.38 -10.68
C ASP A 13 11.83 2.03 -11.06
N LEU A 14 10.87 2.21 -10.13
CA LEU A 14 9.43 2.02 -10.37
C LEU A 14 8.77 3.17 -11.15
N GLN A 15 9.40 4.34 -11.27
CA GLN A 15 8.77 5.49 -11.92
C GLN A 15 8.42 5.20 -13.39
N THR A 16 9.36 4.66 -14.15
CA THR A 16 9.17 4.31 -15.57
C THR A 16 8.01 3.33 -15.80
N PRO A 17 7.97 2.14 -15.17
CA PRO A 17 6.87 1.20 -15.39
C PRO A 17 5.51 1.74 -14.93
N VAL A 18 5.47 2.61 -13.92
CA VAL A 18 4.23 3.28 -13.47
C VAL A 18 3.71 4.24 -14.53
N GLU A 19 4.58 5.06 -15.11
CA GLU A 19 4.23 5.96 -16.21
C GLU A 19 3.76 5.18 -17.44
N GLU A 20 4.44 4.09 -17.79
CA GLU A 20 4.04 3.20 -18.89
C GLU A 20 2.66 2.56 -18.66
N ALA A 21 2.39 2.08 -17.44
CA ALA A 21 1.10 1.50 -17.07
C ALA A 21 -0.03 2.54 -17.14
N ALA A 22 0.20 3.76 -16.64
CA ALA A 22 -0.75 4.86 -16.73
C ALA A 22 -1.04 5.25 -18.18
N ASN A 23 -0.01 5.32 -19.02
CA ASN A 23 -0.15 5.59 -20.45
C ASN A 23 -0.96 4.50 -21.17
N LEU A 24 -0.75 3.23 -20.83
CA LEU A 24 -1.54 2.12 -21.35
C LEU A 24 -3.00 2.21 -20.91
N ALA A 25 -3.24 2.49 -19.62
CA ALA A 25 -4.59 2.68 -19.09
C ALA A 25 -5.34 3.78 -19.84
N GLY A 26 -4.70 4.93 -20.06
CA GLY A 26 -5.26 6.03 -20.85
C GLY A 26 -5.58 5.65 -22.31
N LYS A 27 -4.71 4.87 -22.97
CA LYS A 27 -4.98 4.33 -24.32
C LYS A 27 -6.19 3.40 -24.37
N LEU A 28 -6.49 2.72 -23.26
CA LEU A 28 -7.65 1.84 -23.12
C LEU A 28 -8.92 2.58 -22.65
N GLY A 29 -8.84 3.89 -22.43
CA GLY A 29 -9.97 4.70 -21.93
C GLY A 29 -10.26 4.51 -20.44
N LEU A 30 -9.27 4.02 -19.67
CA LEU A 30 -9.34 3.91 -18.22
C LEU A 30 -8.71 5.15 -17.56
N ASP A 31 -9.21 5.48 -16.37
CA ASP A 31 -8.74 6.61 -15.55
C ASP A 31 -8.46 6.12 -14.12
N PRO A 32 -7.35 5.39 -13.89
CA PRO A 32 -6.98 4.92 -12.56
C PRO A 32 -6.47 6.07 -11.70
N TYR A 33 -6.70 5.99 -10.38
CA TYR A 33 -6.08 6.93 -9.45
C TYR A 33 -4.56 6.93 -9.56
N PRO A 34 -3.89 8.09 -9.38
CA PRO A 34 -2.44 8.12 -9.24
C PRO A 34 -2.01 7.22 -8.08
N VAL A 35 -0.90 6.49 -8.25
CA VAL A 35 -0.41 5.55 -7.23
C VAL A 35 0.91 6.03 -6.65
N ASN A 36 0.96 6.15 -5.32
CA ASN A 36 2.19 6.39 -4.57
C ASN A 36 2.80 5.06 -4.12
N TYR A 37 4.03 4.78 -4.52
CA TYR A 37 4.75 3.56 -4.16
C TYR A 37 5.71 3.80 -3.00
N TRP A 38 5.64 2.91 -2.01
CA TRP A 38 6.46 2.94 -0.80
C TRP A 38 7.20 1.61 -0.68
N ILE A 39 8.53 1.66 -0.70
CA ILE A 39 9.34 0.47 -0.40
C ILE A 39 9.52 0.39 1.11
N VAL A 40 9.09 -0.72 1.70
CA VAL A 40 9.09 -0.93 3.14
C VAL A 40 9.86 -2.20 3.50
N ASP A 41 10.47 -2.21 4.67
CA ASP A 41 11.10 -3.42 5.19
C ASP A 41 10.05 -4.41 5.74
N HIS A 42 10.50 -5.60 6.16
CA HIS A 42 9.63 -6.64 6.71
C HIS A 42 8.90 -6.20 7.99
N ASP A 43 9.54 -5.40 8.84
CA ASP A 43 8.97 -4.96 10.11
C ASP A 43 7.93 -3.85 9.89
N GLU A 44 8.20 -2.92 8.97
CA GLU A 44 7.27 -1.91 8.49
C GLU A 44 6.04 -2.54 7.81
N MET A 45 6.25 -3.57 6.99
CA MET A 45 5.16 -4.34 6.37
C MET A 45 4.27 -4.99 7.44
N ASN A 46 4.85 -5.66 8.43
CA ASN A 46 4.09 -6.27 9.51
C ASN A 46 3.32 -5.22 10.34
N GLN A 47 3.88 -4.02 10.54
CA GLN A 47 3.16 -2.92 11.15
C GLN A 47 1.95 -2.49 10.30
N LEU A 48 2.13 -2.31 8.99
CA LEU A 48 1.05 -1.96 8.07
C LEU A 48 -0.07 -3.02 8.10
N ILE A 49 0.27 -4.31 8.10
CA ILE A 49 -0.71 -5.40 8.25
C ILE A 49 -1.46 -5.29 9.59
N ALA A 50 -0.74 -5.06 10.69
CA ALA A 50 -1.33 -4.94 12.02
C ALA A 50 -2.27 -3.71 12.15
N TYR A 51 -2.01 -2.66 11.37
CA TYR A 51 -2.82 -1.44 11.29
C TYR A 51 -3.77 -1.41 10.07
N ASP A 52 -3.91 -2.53 9.35
CA ASP A 52 -4.79 -2.68 8.18
C ASP A 52 -4.54 -1.61 7.09
N GLY A 53 -3.28 -1.22 6.90
CA GLY A 53 -2.84 -0.25 5.91
C GLY A 53 -3.08 1.22 6.25
N PHE A 54 -3.79 1.57 7.34
CA PHE A 54 -4.14 2.98 7.61
C PHE A 54 -3.01 3.77 8.27
N GLN A 55 -2.62 4.90 7.63
CA GLN A 55 -1.54 5.77 8.12
C GLN A 55 -1.94 6.67 9.31
N THR A 56 -3.23 6.91 9.58
CA THR A 56 -3.69 7.82 10.67
C THR A 56 -4.98 7.32 11.34
N ARG A 57 -5.08 7.40 12.69
CA ARG A 57 -6.36 7.21 13.40
C ARG A 57 -7.37 8.29 12.97
N TYR A 58 -8.58 7.89 12.55
CA TYR A 58 -9.71 8.82 12.46
C TYR A 58 -10.01 9.44 13.85
N PRO A 59 -10.23 10.77 13.95
CA PRO A 59 -10.35 11.47 15.24
C PRO A 59 -11.48 11.00 16.18
N HIS A 60 -12.53 10.35 15.69
CA HIS A 60 -13.66 9.92 16.53
C HIS A 60 -14.22 8.53 16.12
N TRP A 61 -13.45 7.53 16.52
CA TRP A 61 -13.61 6.07 16.57
C TRP A 61 -14.98 5.43 16.92
N ARG A 62 -16.09 6.18 17.04
CA ARG A 62 -17.32 5.66 17.67
C ARG A 62 -18.35 5.04 16.72
N TRP A 63 -18.30 5.32 15.40
CA TRP A 63 -19.36 4.91 14.47
C TRP A 63 -18.90 3.96 13.33
N GLY A 64 -17.64 4.01 12.87
CA GLY A 64 -17.12 3.10 11.82
C GLY A 64 -16.50 1.79 12.32
N MET A 65 -15.94 1.80 13.53
CA MET A 65 -15.10 0.72 14.09
C MET A 65 -15.84 -0.57 14.43
N LYS A 66 -17.18 -0.57 14.54
CA LYS A 66 -17.94 -1.75 14.99
C LYS A 66 -18.37 -2.65 13.82
N TYR A 67 -18.68 -2.07 12.66
CA TYR A 67 -19.09 -2.81 11.46
C TYR A 67 -17.88 -3.39 10.71
N ASP A 68 -16.79 -2.62 10.67
CA ASP A 68 -15.57 -2.97 9.95
C ASP A 68 -14.75 -4.06 10.69
N ARG A 69 -14.68 -3.98 12.02
CA ARG A 69 -14.00 -4.97 12.87
C ARG A 69 -14.63 -6.37 12.79
N GLN A 70 -15.94 -6.46 12.54
CA GLN A 70 -16.66 -7.74 12.48
C GLN A 70 -16.47 -8.46 11.14
N ARG A 71 -16.21 -7.74 10.04
CA ARG A 71 -15.80 -8.32 8.75
C ARG A 71 -14.32 -8.73 8.72
N LYS A 72 -13.46 -7.99 9.43
CA LYS A 72 -11.99 -8.11 9.36
C LYS A 72 -11.37 -9.19 10.24
N GLN A 73 -12.06 -9.66 11.28
CA GLN A 73 -11.58 -10.79 12.11
C GLN A 73 -11.47 -12.12 11.35
N THR A 74 -12.09 -12.25 10.18
CA THR A 74 -12.17 -13.52 9.43
C THR A 74 -11.05 -13.70 8.40
N GLN A 75 -10.28 -12.65 8.03
CA GLN A 75 -9.47 -12.69 6.80
C GLN A 75 -7.94 -12.77 6.95
N PHE A 76 -7.35 -12.41 8.10
CA PHE A 76 -5.89 -12.37 8.24
C PHE A 76 -5.39 -13.02 9.54
N LEU A 77 -5.30 -14.36 9.54
CA LEU A 77 -4.70 -15.16 10.63
C LEU A 77 -3.58 -16.08 10.11
N GLY A 78 -2.60 -15.56 9.34
CA GLY A 78 -1.35 -16.30 9.09
C GLY A 78 -0.65 -16.16 7.73
N GLY A 79 -1.11 -15.31 6.82
CA GLY A 79 -0.43 -15.08 5.54
C GLY A 79 0.67 -14.00 5.62
N LYS A 80 1.80 -14.19 4.92
CA LYS A 80 2.79 -13.13 4.69
C LYS A 80 2.28 -12.22 3.55
N ALA A 81 2.21 -10.91 3.77
CA ALA A 81 1.92 -9.95 2.72
C ALA A 81 3.23 -9.41 2.14
N PHE A 82 3.36 -9.41 0.81
CA PHE A 82 4.48 -8.79 0.09
C PHE A 82 4.11 -7.42 -0.47
N GLU A 83 2.82 -7.15 -0.60
CA GLU A 83 2.24 -5.90 -1.08
C GLU A 83 0.94 -5.59 -0.33
N ILE A 84 0.71 -4.31 -0.01
CA ILE A 84 -0.56 -3.76 0.48
C ILE A 84 -0.91 -2.56 -0.38
N VAL A 85 -2.16 -2.50 -0.85
CA VAL A 85 -2.68 -1.35 -1.63
C VAL A 85 -3.91 -0.77 -0.94
N ASN A 86 -3.81 0.50 -0.55
CA ASN A 86 -4.95 1.30 -0.14
C ASN A 86 -5.49 2.05 -1.35
N ASN A 87 -6.76 1.83 -1.66
CA ASN A 87 -7.41 2.41 -2.82
C ASN A 87 -8.03 3.80 -2.52
N ASP A 88 -7.21 4.70 -1.97
CA ASP A 88 -7.53 6.12 -1.79
C ASP A 88 -7.25 6.90 -3.10
N ASP A 89 -7.53 8.20 -3.13
CA ASP A 89 -7.16 9.10 -4.23
C ASP A 89 -6.19 10.18 -3.70
N PRO A 90 -4.87 10.04 -3.93
CA PRO A 90 -4.18 8.99 -4.68
C PRO A 90 -4.11 7.64 -3.94
N ALA A 91 -3.97 6.54 -4.68
CA ALA A 91 -3.81 5.21 -4.11
C ALA A 91 -2.40 5.08 -3.49
N HIS A 92 -2.26 4.25 -2.46
CA HIS A 92 -1.00 4.03 -1.76
C HIS A 92 -0.64 2.55 -1.78
N ALA A 93 0.45 2.20 -2.47
CA ALA A 93 0.98 0.84 -2.57
C ALA A 93 2.28 0.71 -1.75
N PHE A 94 2.30 -0.25 -0.83
CA PHE A 94 3.46 -0.58 0.00
C PHE A 94 4.04 -1.90 -0.48
N LEU A 95 5.31 -1.92 -0.89
CA LEU A 95 6.00 -3.07 -1.45
C LEU A 95 7.15 -3.46 -0.53
N GLN A 96 7.21 -4.73 -0.14
CA GLN A 96 8.30 -5.23 0.69
C GLN A 96 9.61 -5.28 -0.12
N GLU A 97 10.72 -4.77 0.43
CA GLU A 97 12.02 -4.66 -0.24
C GLU A 97 12.66 -5.98 -0.72
N SER A 98 12.22 -7.13 -0.18
CA SER A 98 12.83 -8.44 -0.44
C SER A 98 12.22 -9.20 -1.62
N ASN A 99 11.49 -8.51 -2.51
CA ASN A 99 10.88 -9.09 -3.70
C ASN A 99 11.73 -8.82 -4.95
#